data_AF-A0A2E6Z3G0-F1
#
_entry.id   AF-A0A2E6Z3G0-F1
#
_cell.length_a   1.000
_cell.length_b   1.000
_cell.length_c   1.000
_cell.angle_alpha   90.00
_cell.angle_beta   90.00
_cell.angle_gamma   90.00
#
_symmetry.space_group_name_H-M   'P 1'
#
loop_
_entity.id
_entity.type
_entity.pdbx_description
1 polymer ?
#
loop_
_entity_poly.entity_id
_entity_poly.type
_entity_poly.pdbx_seq_one_letter_code
_entity_poly.pdbx_strand_id
1 'polypeptide(L)'
;MIVTLISPILGIGIFYWLIITPYHVASNTLPITNSKTLDQLQEIAGRFEPLASYGRLEILNRITNNLNEISKTATKEQMDMIVQNTSILASSLLEDEPENFLLHQALFNFYFNLSRLDDSFLKKSQEHAEKLIELSPEHINAQESMIRLALVRRDFQEAKKWVDKWKQDHIKLQFQDIIFWDDFLLELEIENQK
;
A
#
# COMPACT_ATOMS: atom_id res chain seq x y z
N MET A 1 23.49 6.53 47.51
CA MET A 1 24.43 7.12 46.52
C MET A 1 24.54 6.33 45.22
N ILE A 2 24.24 5.02 45.20
CA ILE A 2 24.18 4.21 43.97
C ILE A 2 22.98 4.59 43.09
N VAL A 3 21.83 4.89 43.70
CA VAL A 3 20.58 5.24 42.98
C VAL A 3 20.71 6.55 42.17
N THR A 4 21.50 7.51 42.64
CA THR A 4 21.71 8.80 41.96
C THR A 4 22.63 8.71 40.73
N LEU A 5 23.46 7.67 40.63
CA LEU A 5 24.33 7.41 39.47
C LEU A 5 23.66 6.57 38.38
N ILE A 6 22.67 5.76 38.74
CA ILE A 6 21.91 4.92 37.81
C ILE A 6 20.98 5.76 36.91
N SER A 7 20.43 6.85 37.43
CA SER A 7 19.48 7.72 36.72
C SER A 7 20.05 8.38 35.44
N PRO A 8 21.26 9.00 35.45
CA PRO A 8 21.82 9.58 34.22
C PRO A 8 22.27 8.51 33.20
N ILE A 9 22.70 7.32 33.65
CA ILE A 9 23.11 6.22 32.76
C ILE A 9 21.89 5.63 32.03
N LEU A 10 20.77 5.43 32.74
CA LEU A 10 19.50 5.04 32.13
C LEU A 10 18.97 6.14 31.20
N GLY A 11 19.10 7.41 31.58
CA GLY A 11 18.72 8.55 30.74
C GLY A 11 19.48 8.59 29.41
N ILE A 12 20.80 8.36 29.42
CA ILE A 12 21.63 8.29 28.21
C ILE A 12 21.26 7.08 27.35
N GLY A 13 21.02 5.92 27.96
CA GLY A 13 20.58 4.71 27.24
C GLY A 13 19.23 4.88 26.55
N ILE A 14 18.28 5.53 27.22
CA ILE A 14 16.95 5.83 26.67
C ILE A 14 17.04 6.89 25.55
N PHE A 15 17.88 7.92 25.72
CA PHE A 15 18.10 8.94 24.69
C PHE A 15 18.75 8.35 23.42
N TYR A 16 19.66 7.38 23.58
CA TYR A 16 20.28 6.68 22.45
C TYR A 16 19.30 5.74 21.72
N TRP A 17 18.44 5.05 22.48
CA TRP A 17 17.47 4.08 21.95
C TRP A 17 16.24 4.75 21.31
N LEU A 18 15.77 5.88 21.85
CA LEU A 18 14.55 6.57 21.36
C LEU A 18 14.83 7.71 20.36
N ILE A 19 16.03 8.30 20.33
CA ILE A 19 16.32 9.45 19.46
C ILE A 19 17.44 9.17 18.47
N ILE A 20 18.59 8.64 18.89
CA ILE A 20 19.72 8.42 17.96
C ILE A 20 19.52 7.22 17.05
N THR A 21 19.02 6.09 17.56
CA THR A 21 18.79 4.88 16.74
C THR A 21 17.71 5.14 15.67
N PRO A 22 16.57 5.78 15.97
CA PRO A 22 15.60 6.15 14.94
C PRO A 22 16.12 7.21 13.97
N TYR A 23 16.93 8.18 14.43
CA TYR A 23 17.54 9.21 13.56
C TYR A 23 18.57 8.62 12.59
N HIS A 24 19.38 7.64 13.01
CA HIS A 24 20.35 6.95 12.14
C HIS A 24 19.67 5.98 11.16
N VAL A 25 18.53 5.42 11.55
CA VAL A 25 17.64 4.61 10.70
C VAL A 25 16.89 5.49 9.69
N ALA A 26 16.51 6.72 10.07
CA ALA A 26 15.90 7.71 9.18
C ALA A 26 16.92 8.45 8.28
N SER A 27 18.18 8.60 8.68
CA SER A 27 19.24 9.19 7.83
C SER A 27 19.77 8.25 6.75
N ASN A 28 19.43 6.94 6.85
CA ASN A 28 19.54 5.95 5.79
C ASN A 28 18.26 5.84 4.95
N THR A 29 17.36 6.83 5.03
CA THR A 29 16.32 6.99 4.01
C THR A 29 16.99 7.08 2.64
N LEU A 30 16.42 6.34 1.68
CA LEU A 30 16.92 6.17 0.31
C LEU A 30 17.50 7.48 -0.23
N PRO A 31 18.70 7.50 -0.83
CA PRO A 31 19.26 8.76 -1.34
C PRO A 31 18.35 9.28 -2.45
N ILE A 32 17.58 10.34 -2.17
CA ILE A 32 16.74 11.07 -3.14
C ILE A 32 17.64 11.99 -4.00
N THR A 33 18.84 11.55 -4.37
CA THR A 33 19.72 12.35 -5.21
C THR A 33 20.39 11.49 -6.28
N ASN A 34 20.11 11.90 -7.52
CA ASN A 34 20.50 11.34 -8.83
C ASN A 34 19.68 10.12 -9.28
N SER A 35 19.27 10.16 -10.55
CA SER A 35 18.48 9.16 -11.28
C SER A 35 19.03 7.75 -11.11
N LYS A 36 18.52 7.01 -10.11
CA LYS A 36 18.83 5.59 -9.91
C LYS A 36 17.80 4.73 -10.64
N THR A 37 18.25 3.68 -11.31
CA THR A 37 17.36 2.66 -11.91
C THR A 37 16.69 1.82 -10.81
N LEU A 38 15.61 1.12 -11.14
CA LEU A 38 14.94 0.24 -10.16
C LEU A 38 15.90 -0.80 -9.59
N ASP A 39 16.77 -1.38 -10.41
CA ASP A 39 17.77 -2.37 -9.98
C ASP A 39 18.77 -1.78 -8.98
N GLN A 40 19.22 -0.54 -9.20
CA GLN A 40 20.10 0.16 -8.27
C GLN A 40 19.39 0.46 -6.93
N LEU A 41 18.09 0.78 -6.97
CA LEU A 41 17.31 0.97 -5.76
C LEU A 41 17.10 -0.35 -5.00
N GLN A 42 16.86 -1.45 -5.71
CA GLN A 42 16.77 -2.80 -5.15
C GLN A 42 18.09 -3.22 -4.49
N GLU A 43 19.24 -3.00 -5.14
CA GLU A 43 20.56 -3.29 -4.59
C GLU A 43 20.80 -2.53 -3.29
N ILE A 44 20.46 -1.23 -3.26
CA ILE A 44 20.61 -0.41 -2.05
C ILE A 44 19.69 -0.90 -0.93
N ALA A 45 18.43 -1.21 -1.24
CA ALA A 45 17.49 -1.75 -0.26
C ALA A 45 17.96 -3.11 0.27
N GLY A 46 18.54 -3.96 -0.59
CA GLY A 46 19.08 -5.27 -0.24
C GLY A 46 20.33 -5.25 0.65
N ARG A 47 21.07 -4.13 0.72
CA ARG A 47 22.23 -3.99 1.63
C ARG A 47 21.85 -3.96 3.11
N PHE A 48 20.57 -3.79 3.41
CA PHE A 48 20.03 -3.76 4.76
C PHE A 48 19.03 -4.90 4.93
N GLU A 49 19.52 -6.13 4.98
CA GLU A 49 18.71 -7.36 5.02
C GLU A 49 17.54 -7.33 6.03
N PRO A 50 17.69 -6.81 7.27
CA PRO A 50 16.56 -6.72 8.22
C PRO A 50 15.48 -5.69 7.85
N LEU A 51 15.74 -4.80 6.89
CA LEU A 51 14.86 -3.71 6.45
C LEU A 51 14.59 -3.76 4.94
N ALA A 52 15.08 -4.79 4.24
CA ALA A 52 14.98 -4.90 2.80
C ALA A 52 13.51 -4.94 2.36
N SER A 53 12.65 -5.64 3.11
CA SER A 53 11.20 -5.67 2.87
C SER A 53 10.58 -4.28 2.94
N TYR A 54 10.92 -3.48 3.96
CA TYR A 54 10.42 -2.11 4.13
C TYR A 54 10.90 -1.18 3.01
N GLY A 55 12.18 -1.23 2.67
CA GLY A 55 12.75 -0.41 1.59
C GLY A 55 12.13 -0.73 0.23
N ARG A 56 11.91 -2.01 -0.06
CA ARG A 56 11.28 -2.47 -1.31
C ARG A 56 9.77 -2.15 -1.35
N LEU A 57 9.07 -2.24 -0.22
CA LEU A 57 7.67 -1.80 -0.09
C LEU A 57 7.54 -0.29 -0.35
N GLU A 58 8.46 0.52 0.18
CA GLU A 58 8.49 1.96 -0.06
C GLU A 58 8.73 2.29 -1.55
N ILE A 59 9.59 1.53 -2.22
CA ILE A 59 9.78 1.65 -3.69
C ILE A 59 8.46 1.34 -4.42
N LEU A 60 7.79 0.25 -4.07
CA LEU A 60 6.49 -0.13 -4.66
C LEU A 60 5.43 0.97 -4.47
N ASN A 61 5.32 1.52 -3.25
CA ASN A 61 4.39 2.60 -2.95
C ASN A 61 4.71 3.88 -3.73
N ARG A 62 5.99 4.23 -3.86
CA ARG A 62 6.41 5.39 -4.66
C ARG A 62 6.05 5.24 -6.14
N ILE A 63 6.29 4.07 -6.73
CA ILE A 63 5.91 3.79 -8.12
C ILE A 63 4.39 3.91 -8.26
N THR A 64 3.63 3.28 -7.35
CA THR A 64 2.17 3.27 -7.36
C THR A 64 1.59 4.68 -7.27
N ASN A 65 2.09 5.51 -6.35
CA ASN A 65 1.62 6.87 -6.13
C ASN A 65 1.95 7.81 -7.28
N ASN A 66 3.02 7.53 -8.04
CA ASN A 66 3.43 8.35 -9.19
C ASN A 66 2.99 7.75 -10.54
N LEU A 67 2.28 6.61 -10.55
CA LEU A 67 1.98 5.86 -11.76
C LEU A 67 1.26 6.70 -12.82
N ASN A 68 0.35 7.57 -12.41
CA ASN A 68 -0.39 8.46 -13.32
C ASN A 68 0.52 9.50 -14.01
N GLU A 69 1.52 10.04 -13.31
CA GLU A 69 2.46 11.00 -13.90
C GLU A 69 3.50 10.27 -14.75
N ILE A 70 3.94 9.08 -14.32
CA ILE A 70 4.80 8.19 -15.10
C ILE A 70 4.11 7.83 -16.42
N SER A 71 2.85 7.41 -16.40
CA SER A 71 2.13 6.97 -17.60
C SER A 71 1.90 8.07 -18.63
N LYS A 72 1.92 9.35 -18.20
CA LYS A 72 1.80 10.50 -19.13
C LYS A 72 3.10 10.78 -19.89
N THR A 73 4.24 10.38 -19.36
CA THR A 73 5.57 10.78 -19.85
C THR A 73 6.38 9.61 -20.41
N ALA A 74 6.11 8.39 -19.96
CA ALA A 74 6.79 7.18 -20.39
C ALA A 74 6.29 6.70 -21.76
N THR A 75 7.19 6.10 -22.56
CA THR A 75 6.78 5.31 -23.73
C THR A 75 6.12 4.00 -23.30
N LYS A 76 5.47 3.31 -24.24
CA LYS A 76 4.88 2.00 -23.98
C LYS A 76 5.93 1.00 -23.48
N GLU A 77 7.09 0.92 -24.13
CA GLU A 77 8.17 0.02 -23.71
C GLU A 77 8.67 0.33 -22.29
N GLN A 78 8.77 1.62 -21.95
CA GLN A 78 9.16 2.04 -20.60
C GLN A 78 8.11 1.65 -19.56
N MET A 79 6.81 1.78 -19.89
CA MET A 79 5.73 1.31 -19.03
C MET A 79 5.77 -0.21 -18.83
N ASP A 80 5.96 -0.97 -19.91
CA ASP A 80 6.06 -2.43 -19.84
C ASP A 80 7.23 -2.87 -18.94
N MET A 81 8.39 -2.20 -19.06
CA MET A 81 9.53 -2.44 -18.19
C MET A 81 9.25 -2.11 -16.71
N ILE A 82 8.58 -0.97 -16.44
CA ILE A 82 8.22 -0.58 -15.07
C ILE A 82 7.28 -1.61 -14.46
N VAL A 83 6.27 -2.04 -15.20
CA VAL A 83 5.30 -3.04 -14.74
C VAL A 83 5.97 -4.39 -14.48
N GLN A 84 6.83 -4.84 -15.40
CA GLN A 84 7.58 -6.09 -15.27
C GLN A 84 8.48 -6.06 -14.03
N ASN A 85 9.32 -5.04 -13.90
CA ASN A 85 10.30 -4.96 -12.81
C ASN A 85 9.62 -4.77 -11.45
N THR A 86 8.52 -4.00 -11.39
CA THR A 86 7.72 -3.85 -10.17
C THR A 86 7.05 -5.17 -9.78
N SER A 87 6.58 -5.95 -10.77
CA SER A 87 6.00 -7.28 -10.51
C SER A 87 7.04 -8.28 -10.01
N ILE A 88 8.27 -8.26 -10.55
CA ILE A 88 9.38 -9.10 -10.06
C ILE A 88 9.71 -8.76 -8.61
N LEU A 89 9.83 -7.46 -8.31
CA LEU A 89 10.07 -6.97 -6.95
C LEU A 89 8.97 -7.45 -5.99
N ALA A 90 7.71 -7.28 -6.39
CA ALA A 90 6.54 -7.73 -5.64
C ALA A 90 6.55 -9.23 -5.36
N SER A 91 6.82 -10.06 -6.37
CA SER A 91 6.88 -11.51 -6.20
C SER A 91 7.95 -11.91 -5.19
N SER A 92 9.14 -11.30 -5.26
CA SER A 92 10.21 -11.61 -4.29
C SER A 92 9.79 -11.29 -2.84
N LEU A 93 9.06 -10.20 -2.63
CA LEU A 93 8.57 -9.83 -1.30
C LEU A 93 7.48 -10.78 -0.79
N LEU A 94 6.62 -11.27 -1.69
CA LEU A 94 5.57 -12.22 -1.34
C LEU A 94 6.11 -13.63 -1.08
N GLU A 95 7.25 -14.00 -1.68
CA GLU A 95 7.94 -15.26 -1.35
C GLU A 95 8.45 -15.25 0.10
N ASP A 96 8.99 -14.12 0.56
CA ASP A 96 9.52 -13.96 1.91
C ASP A 96 8.40 -13.74 2.96
N GLU A 97 7.37 -12.96 2.61
CA GLU A 97 6.31 -12.53 3.53
C GLU A 97 4.89 -12.66 2.93
N PRO A 98 4.41 -13.90 2.67
CA PRO A 98 3.16 -14.16 1.93
C PRO A 98 1.88 -13.74 2.64
N GLU A 99 1.94 -13.41 3.94
CA GLU A 99 0.79 -12.96 4.74
C GLU A 99 0.91 -11.48 5.15
N ASN A 100 1.87 -10.74 4.59
CA ASN A 100 2.05 -9.34 4.93
C ASN A 100 0.90 -8.49 4.37
N PHE A 101 0.04 -8.01 5.26
CA PHE A 101 -1.11 -7.16 4.94
C PHE A 101 -0.73 -5.89 4.16
N LEU A 102 0.34 -5.20 4.56
CA LEU A 102 0.77 -3.95 3.91
C LEU A 102 1.28 -4.20 2.49
N LEU A 103 1.94 -5.34 2.27
CA LEU A 103 2.39 -5.75 0.94
C LEU A 103 1.20 -6.05 0.02
N HIS A 104 0.23 -6.83 0.50
CA HIS A 104 -1.01 -7.06 -0.25
C HIS A 104 -1.77 -5.77 -0.54
N GLN A 105 -1.79 -4.81 0.39
CA GLN A 105 -2.42 -3.52 0.18
C GLN A 105 -1.69 -2.71 -0.90
N ALA A 106 -0.36 -2.67 -0.87
CA ALA A 106 0.44 -1.98 -1.87
C ALA A 106 0.23 -2.59 -3.27
N LEU A 107 0.16 -3.93 -3.37
CA LEU A 107 -0.06 -4.63 -4.63
C LEU A 107 -1.49 -4.50 -5.15
N PHE A 108 -2.49 -4.51 -4.26
CA PHE A 108 -3.86 -4.16 -4.61
C PHE A 108 -3.89 -2.79 -5.28
N ASN A 109 -3.31 -1.76 -4.64
CA ASN A 109 -3.30 -0.40 -5.18
C ASN A 109 -2.53 -0.29 -6.49
N PHE A 110 -1.38 -0.97 -6.61
CA PHE A 110 -0.57 -0.98 -7.81
C PHE A 110 -1.35 -1.55 -9.01
N TYR A 111 -1.91 -2.76 -8.87
CA TYR A 111 -2.66 -3.40 -9.95
C TYR A 111 -4.01 -2.74 -10.21
N PHE A 112 -4.68 -2.21 -9.18
CA PHE A 112 -5.91 -1.43 -9.37
C PHE A 112 -5.65 -0.16 -10.18
N ASN A 113 -4.54 0.54 -9.92
CA ASN A 113 -4.20 1.73 -10.69
C ASN A 113 -3.80 1.37 -12.13
N LEU A 114 -3.09 0.25 -12.32
CA LEU A 114 -2.79 -0.27 -13.65
C LEU A 114 -4.03 -0.71 -14.43
N SER A 115 -5.08 -1.18 -13.74
CA SER A 115 -6.31 -1.61 -14.42
C SER A 115 -7.03 -0.47 -15.13
N ARG A 116 -6.71 0.79 -14.81
CA ARG A 116 -7.19 1.96 -15.54
C ARG A 116 -6.56 2.12 -16.92
N LEU A 117 -5.43 1.47 -17.15
CA LEU A 117 -4.69 1.47 -18.41
C LEU A 117 -4.96 0.17 -19.19
N ASP A 118 -5.07 -0.95 -18.49
CA ASP A 118 -5.36 -2.27 -19.06
C ASP A 118 -6.15 -3.13 -18.06
N ASP A 119 -7.41 -3.42 -18.40
CA ASP A 119 -8.34 -4.19 -17.57
C ASP A 119 -7.81 -5.58 -17.17
N SER A 120 -6.81 -6.12 -17.88
CA SER A 120 -6.18 -7.40 -17.54
C SER A 120 -5.57 -7.42 -16.12
N PHE A 121 -5.18 -6.25 -15.58
CA PHE A 121 -4.64 -6.12 -14.23
C PHE A 121 -5.72 -6.18 -13.13
N LEU A 122 -6.99 -6.01 -13.46
CA LEU A 122 -8.08 -6.01 -12.48
C LEU A 122 -8.19 -7.35 -11.74
N LYS A 123 -7.86 -8.47 -12.41
CA LYS A 123 -7.83 -9.79 -11.79
C LYS A 123 -6.76 -9.90 -10.70
N LYS A 124 -5.54 -9.40 -10.96
CA LYS A 124 -4.46 -9.40 -9.97
C LYS A 124 -4.78 -8.50 -8.78
N SER A 125 -5.42 -7.36 -9.03
CA SER A 125 -5.92 -6.49 -7.96
C SER A 125 -6.94 -7.23 -7.08
N GLN A 126 -7.89 -7.96 -7.68
CA GLN A 126 -8.86 -8.77 -6.94
C GLN A 126 -8.20 -9.83 -6.05
N GLU A 127 -7.22 -10.58 -6.56
CA GLU A 127 -6.52 -11.62 -5.79
C GLU A 127 -5.94 -11.05 -4.48
N HIS A 128 -5.39 -9.84 -4.52
CA HIS A 128 -4.89 -9.17 -3.32
C HIS A 128 -5.98 -8.60 -2.42
N ALA A 129 -7.08 -8.07 -2.98
CA ALA A 129 -8.21 -7.63 -2.16
C ALA A 129 -8.86 -8.77 -1.38
N GLU A 130 -9.01 -9.94 -2.02
CA GLU A 130 -9.52 -11.15 -1.38
C GLU A 130 -8.58 -11.60 -0.25
N LYS A 131 -7.26 -11.56 -0.47
CA LYS A 131 -6.29 -11.87 0.58
C LYS A 131 -6.32 -10.87 1.73
N LEU A 132 -6.53 -9.57 1.47
CA LEU A 132 -6.71 -8.56 2.53
C LEU A 132 -7.93 -8.88 3.40
N ILE A 133 -9.04 -9.30 2.79
CA ILE A 133 -10.24 -9.73 3.51
C ILE A 133 -10.01 -11.01 4.30
N GLU A 134 -9.27 -11.97 3.75
CA GLU A 134 -8.88 -13.20 4.47
C GLU A 134 -8.04 -12.89 5.72
N LEU A 135 -7.05 -12.00 5.57
CA LEU A 135 -6.14 -11.61 6.65
C LEU A 135 -6.83 -10.74 7.72
N SER A 136 -7.69 -9.82 7.30
CA SER A 136 -8.36 -8.89 8.22
C SER A 136 -9.69 -8.37 7.66
N PRO A 137 -10.81 -9.10 7.86
CA PRO A 137 -12.09 -8.81 7.21
C PRO A 137 -12.78 -7.52 7.71
N GLU A 138 -12.41 -7.04 8.91
CA GLU A 138 -12.89 -5.80 9.51
C GLU A 138 -11.91 -4.64 9.31
N HIS A 139 -10.81 -4.84 8.59
CA HIS A 139 -9.85 -3.77 8.36
C HIS A 139 -10.36 -2.81 7.29
N ILE A 140 -10.27 -1.51 7.58
CA ILE A 140 -10.75 -0.43 6.72
C ILE A 140 -10.25 -0.56 5.28
N ASN A 141 -8.93 -0.70 5.11
CA ASN A 141 -8.31 -0.86 3.79
C ASN A 141 -8.74 -2.14 3.05
N ALA A 142 -9.08 -3.22 3.77
CA ALA A 142 -9.53 -4.47 3.14
C ALA A 142 -10.94 -4.30 2.57
N GLN A 143 -11.85 -3.70 3.34
CA GLN A 143 -13.21 -3.40 2.89
C GLN A 143 -13.24 -2.35 1.79
N GLU A 144 -12.45 -1.28 1.91
CA GLU A 144 -12.27 -0.29 0.85
C GLU A 144 -11.83 -0.94 -0.47
N SER A 145 -10.91 -1.90 -0.41
CA SER A 145 -10.43 -2.59 -1.62
C SER A 145 -11.56 -3.32 -2.35
N MET A 146 -12.47 -3.95 -1.59
CA MET A 146 -13.64 -4.62 -2.15
C MET A 146 -14.67 -3.63 -2.70
N ILE A 147 -14.94 -2.52 -1.99
CA ILE A 147 -15.82 -1.44 -2.47
C ILE A 147 -15.31 -0.92 -3.82
N ARG A 148 -14.01 -0.57 -3.90
CA ARG A 148 -13.38 -0.06 -5.12
C ARG A 148 -13.46 -1.04 -6.28
N LEU A 149 -13.28 -2.34 -6.04
CA LEU A 149 -13.43 -3.38 -7.07
C LEU A 149 -14.87 -3.50 -7.56
N ALA A 150 -15.85 -3.45 -6.67
CA ALA A 150 -17.26 -3.52 -7.07
C ALA A 150 -17.68 -2.29 -7.88
N LEU A 151 -17.24 -1.09 -7.47
CA LEU A 151 -17.50 0.16 -8.18
C LEU A 151 -16.92 0.14 -9.61
N VAL A 152 -15.65 -0.25 -9.78
CA VAL A 152 -15.03 -0.29 -11.13
C VAL A 152 -15.68 -1.34 -12.04
N ARG A 153 -16.22 -2.42 -11.46
CA ARG A 153 -16.98 -3.45 -12.19
C ARG A 153 -18.43 -3.05 -12.50
N ARG A 154 -18.87 -1.89 -12.01
CA ARG A 154 -20.27 -1.45 -12.04
C ARG A 154 -21.22 -2.44 -11.37
N ASP A 155 -20.74 -3.23 -10.41
CA ASP A 155 -21.55 -4.21 -9.68
C ASP A 155 -22.21 -3.54 -8.46
N PHE A 156 -23.44 -3.05 -8.66
CA PHE A 156 -24.19 -2.35 -7.62
C PHE A 156 -24.45 -3.23 -6.39
N GLN A 157 -24.78 -4.52 -6.58
CA GLN A 157 -25.14 -5.40 -5.46
C GLN A 157 -23.93 -5.68 -4.57
N GLU A 158 -22.78 -5.99 -5.19
CA GLU A 158 -21.55 -6.22 -4.44
C GLU A 158 -21.05 -4.91 -3.80
N ALA A 159 -21.14 -3.77 -4.50
CA ALA A 159 -20.75 -2.47 -3.94
C ALA A 159 -21.59 -2.14 -2.71
N LYS A 160 -22.93 -2.26 -2.82
CA LYS A 160 -23.85 -2.02 -1.70
C LYS A 160 -23.52 -2.90 -0.51
N LYS A 161 -23.30 -4.20 -0.72
CA LYS A 161 -22.96 -5.16 0.34
C LYS A 161 -21.73 -4.72 1.13
N TRP A 162 -20.66 -4.28 0.46
CA TRP A 162 -19.45 -3.84 1.14
C TRP A 162 -19.57 -2.45 1.78
N VAL A 163 -20.33 -1.53 1.18
CA VAL A 163 -20.62 -0.22 1.79
C VAL A 163 -21.46 -0.37 3.06
N ASP A 164 -22.47 -1.25 3.05
CA ASP A 164 -23.26 -1.55 4.24
C ASP A 164 -22.36 -2.14 5.35
N LYS A 165 -21.44 -3.05 4.99
CA LYS A 165 -20.47 -3.64 5.92
C LYS A 165 -19.49 -2.60 6.48
N TRP A 166 -18.99 -1.69 5.65
CA TRP A 166 -18.15 -0.56 6.08
C TRP A 166 -18.83 0.27 7.16
N LYS A 167 -20.09 0.64 6.93
CA LYS A 167 -20.87 1.42 7.90
C LYS A 167 -21.08 0.67 9.21
N GLN A 168 -21.29 -0.64 9.14
CA GLN A 168 -21.48 -1.49 10.32
C GLN A 168 -20.19 -1.63 11.14
N ASP A 169 -19.06 -1.87 10.49
CA ASP A 169 -17.80 -2.20 11.19
C ASP A 169 -17.04 -0.93 11.62
N HIS A 170 -17.32 0.21 10.99
CA HIS A 170 -16.59 1.47 11.19
C HIS A 170 -17.41 2.61 11.78
N ILE A 171 -18.40 2.29 12.62
CA ILE A 171 -19.30 3.26 13.30
C ILE A 171 -18.58 4.35 14.12
N LYS A 172 -17.30 4.16 14.44
CA LYS A 172 -16.49 5.10 15.22
C LYS A 172 -15.75 6.13 14.38
N LEU A 173 -15.77 6.00 13.05
CA LEU A 173 -15.20 7.01 12.16
C LEU A 173 -16.00 8.31 12.23
N GLN A 174 -15.46 9.38 11.65
CA GLN A 174 -16.24 10.60 11.52
C GLN A 174 -17.42 10.35 10.59
N PHE A 175 -18.53 11.05 10.82
CA PHE A 175 -19.75 10.86 10.02
C PHE A 175 -19.46 10.96 8.51
N GLN A 176 -18.58 11.88 8.10
CA GLN A 176 -18.18 12.05 6.70
C GLN A 176 -17.50 10.80 6.12
N ASP A 177 -16.64 10.13 6.88
CA ASP A 177 -15.96 8.89 6.44
C ASP A 177 -16.93 7.70 6.40
N ILE A 178 -17.95 7.68 7.26
CA ILE A 178 -18.98 6.64 7.28
C ILE A 178 -19.83 6.70 6.01
N ILE A 179 -20.20 7.91 5.57
CA ILE A 179 -21.05 8.12 4.38
C ILE A 179 -20.25 8.35 3.10
N PHE A 180 -18.92 8.34 3.16
CA PHE A 180 -18.05 8.69 2.02
C PHE A 180 -18.39 7.91 0.74
N TRP A 181 -18.78 6.64 0.88
CA TRP A 181 -19.10 5.77 -0.25
C TRP A 181 -20.53 5.92 -0.80
N ASP A 182 -21.40 6.67 -0.12
CA ASP A 182 -22.83 6.75 -0.45
C ASP A 182 -23.08 7.44 -1.78
N ASP A 183 -22.32 8.50 -2.06
CA ASP A 183 -22.44 9.25 -3.31
C ASP A 183 -22.11 8.36 -4.51
N PHE A 184 -21.01 7.59 -4.42
CA PHE A 184 -20.61 6.64 -5.47
C PHE A 184 -21.63 5.51 -5.65
N LEU A 185 -22.21 5.04 -4.56
CA LEU A 185 -23.22 3.98 -4.60
C LEU A 185 -24.52 4.47 -5.25
N LEU A 186 -24.95 5.70 -4.95
CA LEU A 186 -26.13 6.34 -5.54
C LEU A 186 -25.93 6.56 -7.05
N GLU A 187 -24.76 7.06 -7.46
CA GLU A 187 -24.43 7.20 -8.88
C GLU A 187 -24.55 5.87 -9.63
N LEU A 188 -23.99 4.81 -9.05
CA LEU A 188 -24.03 3.47 -9.64
C LEU A 188 -25.46 2.87 -9.69
N GLU A 189 -26.29 3.16 -8.69
CA GLU A 189 -27.70 2.75 -8.67
C GLU A 189 -28.48 3.36 -9.85
N ILE A 190 -28.32 4.67 -10.06
CA ILE A 190 -28.99 5.42 -11.13
C ILE A 190 -28.59 4.87 -12.50
N GLU A 191 -27.32 4.51 -12.69
CA GLU A 191 -26.83 3.91 -13.93
C GLU A 191 -27.39 2.52 -14.18
N ASN A 192 -27.52 1.68 -13.14
CA ASN A 192 -28.05 0.31 -13.26
C ASN A 192 -29.56 0.26 -13.52
N GLN A 193 -30.28 1.36 -13.33
CA GLN A 193 -31.71 1.48 -13.61
C GLN A 193 -32.04 1.95 -15.05
N LYS A 194 -31.03 2.33 -15.84
CA LYS A 194 -31.17 2.77 -17.25
C LYS A 194 -30.97 1.63 -18.22
#